data_AF-A0A950Y3M3-F1
#
_entry.id   AF-A0A950Y3M3-F1
#
_cell.length_a   1.000
_cell.length_b   1.000
_cell.length_c   1.000
_cell.angle_alpha   90.00
_cell.angle_beta   90.00
_cell.angle_gamma   90.00
#
_symmetry.space_group_name_H-M   'P 1'
#
loop_
_entity.id
_entity.type
_entity.pdbx_description
1 polymer ?
#
loop_
_entity_poly.entity_id
_entity_poly.type
_entity_poly.pdbx_seq_one_letter_code
_entity_poly.pdbx_strand_id
1 'polypeptide(L)'
;MRTAGAEPNGAPALPDRPNLPHLKNQAKDLFKAGRAASLADAQFQIARLYGFASWPKLKAHVESFEEVGQLKQAIDTNDFASVRTMMTRNPALHRAALGYGKDGPLTWVAECRVPWEPPSPVRLAMAQWMIAHGSDVHQAGDGPLMRAALNADRIPMMELLITHGADVNALWHGTFPIIFAPCENLDPDALKWLLDHGANPNYRDHGFQVGGHAYPGTALDYLIASYARSPERLSACIDVLVQAGAETRYNRPAVLAVLRGRLDELEKLMDAEPGIVNQLFPELDCGHTGGRSLLLQGATLLHVAAEYGNVAAAALLLDRGAGINARAAVDEAGAAFV
;
A
#
# COMPACT_ATOMS: atom_id res chain seq x y z
N MET A 1 18.98 -6.56 -8.02
CA MET A 1 19.32 -7.03 -9.38
C MET A 1 18.40 -8.21 -9.69
N ARG A 2 17.19 -7.95 -10.18
CA ARG A 2 16.21 -8.96 -10.57
C ARG A 2 15.89 -8.75 -12.04
N THR A 3 15.98 -9.85 -12.76
CA THR A 3 15.97 -10.04 -14.20
C THR A 3 14.64 -9.61 -14.80
N ALA A 4 14.69 -8.71 -15.79
CA ALA A 4 13.57 -8.44 -16.69
C ALA A 4 13.20 -9.73 -17.43
N GLY A 5 11.92 -10.10 -17.37
CA GLY A 5 11.36 -11.23 -18.10
C GLY A 5 11.57 -11.03 -19.60
N ALA A 6 12.15 -12.03 -20.24
CA ALA A 6 12.24 -12.11 -21.69
C ALA A 6 10.84 -12.40 -22.25
N GLU A 7 10.30 -11.47 -23.05
CA GLU A 7 9.17 -11.76 -23.93
C GLU A 7 9.62 -12.63 -25.12
N PRO A 8 8.72 -13.44 -25.73
CA PRO A 8 9.07 -14.47 -26.69
C PRO A 8 9.27 -13.88 -28.10
N ASN A 9 10.38 -13.16 -28.27
CA ASN A 9 11.04 -12.89 -29.55
C ASN A 9 12.39 -12.27 -29.19
N GLY A 10 13.51 -12.75 -29.75
CA GLY A 10 14.88 -12.36 -29.37
C GLY A 10 15.29 -10.88 -29.60
N ALA A 11 14.34 -9.96 -29.59
CA ALA A 11 14.55 -8.52 -29.59
C ALA A 11 14.87 -8.02 -28.16
N PRO A 12 15.94 -7.22 -27.97
CA PRO A 12 16.18 -6.58 -26.69
C PRO A 12 15.04 -5.62 -26.34
N ALA A 13 14.57 -5.65 -25.10
CA ALA A 13 13.57 -4.70 -24.62
C ALA A 13 14.15 -3.27 -24.60
N LEU A 14 13.28 -2.29 -24.85
CA LEU A 14 13.64 -0.88 -24.68
C LEU A 14 13.98 -0.63 -23.19
N PRO A 15 15.02 0.15 -22.86
CA PRO A 15 15.35 0.46 -21.46
C PRO A 15 14.18 1.13 -20.74
N ASP A 16 14.05 0.93 -19.41
CA ASP A 16 12.97 1.50 -18.58
C ASP A 16 12.85 3.03 -18.66
N ARG A 17 13.95 3.72 -19.02
CA ARG A 17 13.99 5.16 -19.30
C ARG A 17 14.65 5.40 -20.65
N PRO A 18 13.90 5.25 -21.76
CA PRO A 18 14.47 5.44 -23.08
C PRO A 18 14.80 6.92 -23.30
N ASN A 19 15.91 7.17 -24.00
CA ASN A 19 16.40 8.53 -24.28
C ASN A 19 16.51 8.72 -25.80
N LEU A 20 15.73 9.65 -26.35
CA LEU A 20 15.66 9.86 -27.79
C LEU A 20 17.01 10.33 -28.39
N PRO A 21 17.76 11.28 -27.78
CA PRO A 21 19.13 11.57 -28.18
C PRO A 21 20.05 10.35 -28.27
N HIS A 22 19.99 9.44 -27.30
CA HIS A 22 20.78 8.21 -27.29
C HIS A 22 20.44 7.30 -28.48
N LEU A 23 19.14 7.05 -28.72
CA LEU A 23 18.67 6.25 -29.86
C LEU A 23 19.06 6.86 -31.21
N LYS A 24 19.03 8.19 -31.31
CA LYS A 24 19.51 8.91 -32.51
C LYS A 24 21.02 8.71 -32.73
N ASN A 25 21.81 8.65 -31.66
CA ASN A 25 23.25 8.40 -31.77
C ASN A 25 23.53 6.95 -32.19
N GLN A 26 22.81 5.97 -31.65
CA GLN A 26 22.91 4.57 -32.11
C GLN A 26 22.61 4.43 -33.61
N ALA A 27 21.57 5.10 -34.11
CA ALA A 27 21.27 5.10 -35.55
C ALA A 27 22.40 5.74 -36.39
N LYS A 28 23.04 6.81 -35.89
CA LYS A 28 24.20 7.41 -36.56
C LYS A 28 25.39 6.47 -36.59
N ASP A 29 25.64 5.71 -35.52
CA ASP A 29 26.76 4.78 -35.44
C ASP A 29 26.56 3.58 -36.37
N LEU A 30 25.33 3.05 -36.49
CA LEU A 30 24.99 2.02 -37.47
C LEU A 30 25.23 2.47 -38.92
N PHE A 31 24.85 3.71 -39.23
CA PHE A 31 25.08 4.30 -40.54
C PHE A 31 26.58 4.48 -40.82
N LYS A 32 27.34 5.04 -39.86
CA LYS A 32 28.80 5.22 -40.00
C LYS A 32 29.55 3.90 -40.14
N ALA A 33 29.08 2.84 -39.50
CA ALA A 33 29.65 1.50 -39.61
C ALA A 33 29.33 0.80 -40.94
N GLY A 34 28.59 1.44 -41.87
CA GLY A 34 28.19 0.86 -43.15
C GLY A 34 27.14 -0.25 -43.03
N ARG A 35 26.49 -0.38 -41.87
CA ARG A 35 25.48 -1.43 -41.59
C ARG A 35 24.06 -1.02 -41.97
N ALA A 36 23.88 0.22 -42.42
CA ALA A 36 22.62 0.76 -42.93
C ALA A 36 22.89 1.63 -44.17
N ALA A 37 22.01 1.56 -45.17
CA ALA A 37 22.18 2.26 -46.45
C ALA A 37 21.92 3.77 -46.34
N SER A 38 21.17 4.20 -45.31
CA SER A 38 20.90 5.60 -45.01
C SER A 38 20.62 5.79 -43.52
N LEU A 39 20.59 7.03 -43.05
CA LEU A 39 20.18 7.33 -41.67
C LEU A 39 18.73 6.92 -41.39
N ALA A 40 17.84 7.03 -42.39
CA ALA A 40 16.44 6.63 -42.27
C ALA A 40 16.31 5.10 -42.14
N ASP A 41 17.11 4.36 -42.90
CA ASP A 41 17.23 2.89 -42.78
C ASP A 41 17.78 2.51 -41.40
N ALA A 42 18.84 3.18 -40.92
CA ALA A 42 19.39 2.95 -39.59
C ALA A 42 18.36 3.21 -38.47
N GLN A 43 17.58 4.29 -38.56
CA GLN A 43 16.48 4.59 -37.63
C GLN A 43 15.38 3.53 -37.68
N PHE A 44 15.03 3.03 -38.87
CA PHE A 44 14.06 1.96 -39.02
C PHE A 44 14.55 0.64 -38.40
N GLN A 45 15.83 0.30 -38.59
CA GLN A 45 16.46 -0.86 -37.96
C GLN A 45 16.45 -0.76 -36.43
N ILE A 46 16.79 0.41 -35.86
CA ILE A 46 16.69 0.63 -34.40
C ILE A 46 15.23 0.49 -33.92
N ALA A 47 14.26 1.04 -34.65
CA ALA A 47 12.85 0.88 -34.29
C ALA A 47 12.44 -0.61 -34.25
N ARG A 48 12.82 -1.38 -35.26
CA ARG A 48 12.54 -2.82 -35.34
C ARG A 48 13.26 -3.62 -34.27
N LEU A 49 14.50 -3.24 -33.93
CA LEU A 49 15.29 -3.87 -32.86
C LEU A 49 14.53 -3.84 -31.52
N TYR A 50 13.80 -2.76 -31.24
CA TYR A 50 13.00 -2.60 -30.02
C TYR A 50 11.52 -2.95 -30.22
N GLY A 51 11.16 -3.65 -31.31
CA GLY A 51 9.79 -4.12 -31.55
C GLY A 51 8.81 -3.10 -32.14
N PHE A 52 9.26 -1.91 -32.53
CA PHE A 52 8.41 -0.88 -33.13
C PHE A 52 8.35 -0.99 -34.65
N ALA A 53 7.15 -0.84 -35.22
CA ALA A 53 6.93 -0.96 -36.66
C ALA A 53 7.55 0.19 -37.48
N SER A 54 7.93 1.31 -36.84
CA SER A 54 8.54 2.47 -37.50
C SER A 54 9.25 3.37 -36.51
N TRP A 55 10.19 4.19 -36.98
CA TRP A 55 10.88 5.19 -36.16
C TRP A 55 9.93 6.24 -35.55
N PRO A 56 8.93 6.80 -36.26
CA PRO A 56 7.94 7.69 -35.64
C PRO A 56 7.19 7.05 -34.46
N LYS A 57 6.85 5.76 -34.52
CA LYS A 57 6.20 5.04 -33.40
C LYS A 57 7.13 4.88 -32.20
N LEU A 58 8.40 4.49 -32.42
CA LEU A 58 9.40 4.44 -31.34
C LEU A 58 9.60 5.83 -30.73
N LYS A 59 9.78 6.85 -31.56
CA LYS A 59 9.98 8.23 -31.12
C LYS A 59 8.80 8.71 -30.26
N ALA A 60 7.56 8.55 -30.72
CA ALA A 60 6.38 8.94 -29.98
C ALA A 60 6.27 8.21 -28.64
N HIS A 61 6.65 6.93 -28.59
CA HIS A 61 6.70 6.16 -27.35
C HIS A 61 7.74 6.73 -26.37
N VAL A 62 8.95 7.07 -26.83
CA VAL A 62 9.97 7.69 -25.97
C VAL A 62 9.54 9.07 -25.48
N GLU A 63 8.99 9.90 -26.36
CA GLU A 63 8.47 11.23 -26.00
C GLU A 63 7.34 11.14 -24.97
N SER A 64 6.52 10.08 -24.99
CA SER A 64 5.49 9.87 -23.98
C SER A 64 6.05 9.68 -22.56
N PHE A 65 7.21 9.01 -22.40
CA PHE A 65 7.86 8.90 -21.09
C PHE A 65 8.40 10.23 -20.58
N GLU A 66 8.90 11.08 -21.50
CA GLU A 66 9.37 12.42 -21.16
C GLU A 66 8.21 13.31 -20.70
N GLU A 67 7.08 13.30 -21.40
CA GLU A 67 5.88 14.04 -20.99
C GLU A 67 5.33 13.56 -19.65
N VAL A 68 5.30 12.25 -19.41
CA VAL A 68 4.87 11.69 -18.11
C VAL A 68 5.84 12.10 -16.99
N GLY A 69 7.14 12.10 -17.25
CA GLY A 69 8.15 12.58 -16.30
C GLY A 69 8.02 14.07 -15.98
N GLN A 70 7.79 14.90 -16.99
CA GLN A 70 7.51 16.33 -16.84
C GLN A 70 6.21 16.58 -16.08
N LEU A 71 5.15 15.82 -16.36
CA LEU A 71 3.88 15.91 -15.66
C LEU A 71 4.06 15.57 -14.18
N LYS A 72 4.79 14.48 -13.89
CA LYS A 72 5.14 14.09 -12.52
C LYS A 72 5.85 15.22 -11.78
N GLN A 73 6.85 15.83 -12.42
CA GLN A 73 7.60 16.94 -11.82
C GLN A 73 6.68 18.14 -11.56
N ALA A 74 5.84 18.53 -12.51
CA ALA A 74 4.89 19.62 -12.35
C ALA A 74 3.90 19.35 -11.21
N ILE A 75 3.44 18.10 -11.06
CA ILE A 75 2.65 17.68 -9.90
C ILE A 75 3.50 17.83 -8.63
N ASP A 76 4.68 17.23 -8.54
CA ASP A 76 5.53 17.26 -7.35
C ASP A 76 5.83 18.70 -6.87
N THR A 77 5.99 19.66 -7.78
CA THR A 77 6.25 21.07 -7.45
C THR A 77 4.99 21.94 -7.32
N ASN A 78 3.78 21.37 -7.34
CA ASN A 78 2.51 22.10 -7.33
C ASN A 78 2.36 23.12 -8.50
N ASP A 79 3.03 22.89 -9.63
CA ASP A 79 2.89 23.74 -10.82
C ASP A 79 1.62 23.39 -11.60
N PHE A 80 0.50 23.88 -11.07
CA PHE A 80 -0.81 23.63 -11.65
C PHE A 80 -0.98 24.22 -13.05
N ALA A 81 -0.31 25.32 -13.37
CA ALA A 81 -0.38 25.92 -14.70
C ALA A 81 0.24 25.01 -15.77
N SER A 82 1.41 24.43 -15.48
CA SER A 82 2.05 23.45 -16.35
C SER A 82 1.22 22.18 -16.48
N VAL A 83 0.70 21.64 -15.36
CA VAL A 83 -0.20 20.48 -15.38
C VAL A 83 -1.39 20.71 -16.32
N ARG A 84 -2.10 21.84 -16.17
CA ARG A 84 -3.23 22.19 -17.03
C ARG A 84 -2.83 22.28 -18.49
N THR A 85 -1.73 22.96 -18.78
CA THR A 85 -1.24 23.15 -20.16
C THR A 85 -0.92 21.82 -20.82
N MET A 86 -0.19 20.95 -20.11
CA MET A 86 0.21 19.64 -20.61
C MET A 86 -0.99 18.72 -20.85
N MET A 87 -1.89 18.60 -19.87
CA MET A 87 -3.04 17.69 -19.97
C MET A 87 -4.12 18.21 -20.92
N THR A 88 -4.25 19.53 -21.10
CA THR A 88 -5.11 20.10 -22.15
C THR A 88 -4.56 19.80 -23.54
N ARG A 89 -3.23 19.92 -23.72
CA ARG A 89 -2.56 19.62 -25.00
C ARG A 89 -2.60 18.13 -25.33
N ASN A 90 -2.43 17.27 -24.31
CA ASN A 90 -2.43 15.83 -24.45
C ASN A 90 -3.38 15.18 -23.42
N PRO A 91 -4.68 15.03 -23.76
CA PRO A 91 -5.67 14.44 -22.87
C PRO A 91 -5.39 12.98 -22.48
N ALA A 92 -4.54 12.27 -23.24
CA ALA A 92 -4.13 10.90 -22.86
C ALA A 92 -3.37 10.86 -21.53
N LEU A 93 -2.75 11.99 -21.13
CA LEU A 93 -2.07 12.11 -19.86
C LEU A 93 -2.99 11.87 -18.67
N HIS A 94 -4.30 12.13 -18.76
CA HIS A 94 -5.25 11.83 -17.68
C HIS A 94 -5.26 10.35 -17.25
N ARG A 95 -4.81 9.44 -18.14
CA ARG A 95 -4.73 8.00 -17.90
C ARG A 95 -3.30 7.45 -17.98
N ALA A 96 -2.30 8.32 -18.04
CA ALA A 96 -0.92 7.87 -18.17
C ALA A 96 -0.45 7.18 -16.89
N ALA A 97 0.24 6.05 -17.04
CA ALA A 97 0.82 5.34 -15.91
C ALA A 97 1.87 6.21 -15.20
N LEU A 98 1.62 6.51 -13.93
CA LEU A 98 2.44 7.39 -13.09
C LEU A 98 2.64 6.80 -11.69
N GLY A 99 3.85 6.30 -11.43
CA GLY A 99 4.24 5.83 -10.09
C GLY A 99 4.13 4.32 -9.88
N TYR A 100 3.86 3.92 -8.63
CA TYR A 100 3.69 2.50 -8.26
C TYR A 100 2.40 1.93 -8.86
N GLY A 101 2.40 0.64 -9.20
CA GLY A 101 1.22 -0.02 -9.75
C GLY A 101 0.81 0.45 -11.16
N LYS A 102 1.51 1.43 -11.73
CA LYS A 102 1.11 2.14 -12.97
C LYS A 102 -0.22 2.90 -12.81
N ASP A 103 -0.54 3.34 -11.59
CA ASP A 103 -1.71 4.18 -11.30
C ASP A 103 -1.65 5.51 -12.08
N GLY A 104 -2.78 6.14 -12.38
CA GLY A 104 -2.78 7.38 -13.18
C GLY A 104 -2.47 8.64 -12.37
N PRO A 105 -2.36 9.82 -13.00
CA PRO A 105 -1.86 11.02 -12.34
C PRO A 105 -2.70 11.53 -11.17
N LEU A 106 -4.02 11.29 -11.19
CA LEU A 106 -4.90 11.68 -10.09
C LEU A 106 -4.53 10.96 -8.77
N THR A 107 -4.09 9.71 -8.84
CA THR A 107 -3.60 8.94 -7.69
C THR A 107 -2.33 9.58 -7.12
N TRP A 108 -1.42 10.03 -8.00
CA TRP A 108 -0.20 10.71 -7.58
C TRP A 108 -0.48 12.06 -6.93
N VAL A 109 -1.46 12.81 -7.46
CA VAL A 109 -1.95 14.05 -6.84
C VAL A 109 -2.56 13.76 -5.47
N ALA A 110 -3.41 12.73 -5.37
CA ALA A 110 -4.11 12.40 -4.14
C ALA A 110 -3.17 11.93 -3.01
N GLU A 111 -2.09 11.23 -3.36
CA GLU A 111 -1.09 10.77 -2.39
C GLU A 111 -0.32 11.92 -1.72
N CYS A 112 -0.26 13.12 -2.33
CA CYS A 112 0.50 14.26 -1.77
C CYS A 112 1.95 13.90 -1.36
N ARG A 113 2.56 12.93 -2.06
CA ARG A 113 3.84 12.33 -1.67
C ARG A 113 4.99 13.34 -1.60
N VAL A 114 5.01 14.29 -2.53
CA VAL A 114 6.03 15.34 -2.56
C VAL A 114 5.31 16.67 -2.30
N PRO A 115 5.66 17.39 -1.22
CA PRO A 115 6.76 17.17 -0.26
C PRO A 115 6.42 16.34 1.01
N TRP A 116 5.37 15.51 1.02
CA TRP A 116 4.82 14.84 2.22
C TRP A 116 4.09 15.78 3.18
N GLU A 117 3.41 16.78 2.61
CA GLU A 117 2.59 17.74 3.35
C GLU A 117 1.09 17.48 3.09
N PRO A 118 0.20 17.95 3.99
CA PRO A 118 -1.23 18.01 3.70
C PRO A 118 -1.52 18.68 2.35
N PRO A 119 -2.61 18.32 1.66
CA PRO A 119 -2.93 18.88 0.35
C PRO A 119 -3.15 20.39 0.46
N SER A 120 -2.29 21.16 -0.20
CA SER A 120 -2.47 22.61 -0.32
C SER A 120 -3.74 22.95 -1.11
N PRO A 121 -4.26 24.19 -1.03
CA PRO A 121 -5.37 24.62 -1.89
C PRO A 121 -5.08 24.44 -3.38
N VAL A 122 -3.81 24.59 -3.80
CA VAL A 122 -3.37 24.35 -5.18
C VAL A 122 -3.46 22.87 -5.53
N ARG A 123 -3.07 21.97 -4.62
CA ARG A 123 -3.16 20.52 -4.81
C ARG A 123 -4.61 20.06 -4.95
N LEU A 124 -5.51 20.56 -4.11
CA LEU A 124 -6.95 20.27 -4.18
C LEU A 124 -7.56 20.80 -5.49
N ALA A 125 -7.24 22.05 -5.86
CA ALA A 125 -7.70 22.64 -7.12
C ALA A 125 -7.18 21.86 -8.35
N MET A 126 -5.95 21.32 -8.26
CA MET A 126 -5.37 20.46 -9.28
C MET A 126 -6.16 19.16 -9.43
N ALA A 127 -6.44 18.45 -8.32
CA ALA A 127 -7.25 17.23 -8.34
C ALA A 127 -8.66 17.49 -8.89
N GLN A 128 -9.33 18.54 -8.40
CA GLN A 128 -10.68 18.92 -8.85
C GLN A 128 -10.71 19.21 -10.35
N TRP A 129 -9.74 19.96 -10.86
CA TRP A 129 -9.64 20.25 -12.29
C TRP A 129 -9.36 18.99 -13.11
N MET A 130 -8.45 18.12 -12.64
CA MET A 130 -8.17 16.85 -13.32
C MET A 130 -9.43 15.99 -13.46
N ILE A 131 -10.21 15.83 -12.38
CA ILE A 131 -11.48 15.08 -12.40
C ILE A 131 -12.46 15.72 -13.40
N ALA A 132 -12.63 17.04 -13.33
CA ALA A 132 -13.53 17.77 -14.23
C ALA A 132 -13.12 17.71 -15.72
N HIS A 133 -11.87 17.34 -16.03
CA HIS A 133 -11.33 17.30 -17.40
C HIS A 133 -10.95 15.88 -17.86
N GLY A 134 -11.43 14.85 -17.16
CA GLY A 134 -11.40 13.47 -17.66
C GLY A 134 -10.41 12.53 -16.98
N SER A 135 -9.81 12.92 -15.85
CA SER A 135 -9.19 11.94 -14.95
C SER A 135 -10.26 11.10 -14.29
N ASP A 136 -10.03 9.79 -14.27
CA ASP A 136 -10.94 8.82 -13.69
C ASP A 136 -10.70 8.75 -12.17
N VAL A 137 -11.72 9.09 -11.39
CA VAL A 137 -11.69 9.00 -9.92
C VAL A 137 -11.54 7.54 -9.46
N HIS A 138 -12.06 6.60 -10.25
CA HIS A 138 -12.07 5.17 -9.97
C HIS A 138 -10.85 4.42 -10.51
N GLN A 139 -9.85 5.15 -11.04
CA GLN A 139 -8.69 4.50 -11.65
C GLN A 139 -8.02 3.53 -10.67
N ALA A 140 -7.66 2.35 -11.19
CA ALA A 140 -7.12 1.25 -10.40
C ALA A 140 -8.02 0.79 -9.24
N GLY A 141 -9.35 0.94 -9.33
CA GLY A 141 -10.26 0.57 -8.25
C GLY A 141 -10.20 1.57 -7.09
N ASP A 142 -10.43 2.84 -7.40
CA ASP A 142 -10.35 3.98 -6.46
C ASP A 142 -8.95 4.14 -5.81
N GLY A 143 -7.91 3.93 -6.61
CA GLY A 143 -6.52 4.20 -6.24
C GLY A 143 -6.27 5.60 -5.67
N PRO A 144 -6.90 6.69 -6.17
CA PRO A 144 -6.79 8.00 -5.54
C PRO A 144 -7.25 8.01 -4.08
N LEU A 145 -8.41 7.40 -3.78
CA LEU A 145 -8.93 7.35 -2.41
C LEU A 145 -8.07 6.45 -1.53
N MET A 146 -7.65 5.28 -2.05
CA MET A 146 -6.70 4.39 -1.36
C MET A 146 -5.46 5.15 -0.90
N ARG A 147 -4.78 5.86 -1.82
CA ARG A 147 -3.53 6.57 -1.50
C ARG A 147 -3.74 7.77 -0.58
N ALA A 148 -4.88 8.46 -0.69
CA ALA A 148 -5.22 9.53 0.24
C ALA A 148 -5.43 8.98 1.67
N ALA A 149 -6.14 7.85 1.80
CA ALA A 149 -6.46 7.22 3.08
C ALA A 149 -5.27 6.68 3.88
N LEU A 150 -4.06 6.68 3.30
CA LEU A 150 -2.83 6.33 4.02
C LEU A 150 -2.48 7.30 5.15
N ASN A 151 -3.01 8.54 5.15
CA ASN A 151 -2.72 9.54 6.19
C ASN A 151 -3.89 10.52 6.36
N ALA A 152 -4.33 10.75 7.59
CA ALA A 152 -5.42 11.66 7.94
C ALA A 152 -5.20 13.13 7.54
N ASP A 153 -3.95 13.56 7.38
CA ASP A 153 -3.61 14.87 6.83
C ASP A 153 -4.24 15.11 5.44
N ARG A 154 -4.63 14.04 4.75
CA ARG A 154 -5.22 14.06 3.40
C ARG A 154 -6.74 13.91 3.41
N ILE A 155 -7.41 13.97 4.57
CA ILE A 155 -8.88 13.99 4.65
C ILE A 155 -9.50 15.02 3.68
N PRO A 156 -8.99 16.26 3.52
CA PRO A 156 -9.54 17.19 2.53
C PRO A 156 -9.50 16.66 1.07
N MET A 157 -8.51 15.82 0.73
CA MET A 157 -8.46 15.13 -0.56
C MET A 157 -9.46 13.97 -0.61
N MET A 158 -9.62 13.21 0.48
CA MET A 158 -10.60 12.12 0.58
C MET A 158 -12.03 12.66 0.40
N GLU A 159 -12.37 13.78 1.05
CA GLU A 159 -13.64 14.50 0.90
C GLU A 159 -13.93 14.90 -0.55
N LEU A 160 -12.92 15.46 -1.23
CA LEU A 160 -13.02 15.81 -2.64
C LEU A 160 -13.31 14.57 -3.50
N LEU A 161 -12.61 13.46 -3.26
CA LEU A 161 -12.77 12.23 -4.04
C LEU A 161 -14.14 11.58 -3.83
N ILE A 162 -14.64 11.49 -2.59
CA ILE A 162 -16.00 11.00 -2.31
C ILE A 162 -17.07 11.89 -2.94
N THR A 163 -16.90 13.22 -2.89
CA THR A 163 -17.82 14.16 -3.56
C THR A 163 -17.90 13.90 -5.07
N HIS A 164 -16.85 13.33 -5.65
CA HIS A 164 -16.78 12.91 -7.05
C HIS A 164 -17.06 11.42 -7.28
N GLY A 165 -17.52 10.69 -6.27
CA GLY A 165 -18.07 9.34 -6.39
C GLY A 165 -17.14 8.20 -5.94
N ALA A 166 -15.94 8.47 -5.44
CA ALA A 166 -15.04 7.42 -4.97
C ALA A 166 -15.71 6.53 -3.91
N ASP A 167 -15.53 5.21 -4.02
CA ASP A 167 -16.15 4.23 -3.12
C ASP A 167 -15.20 3.82 -1.99
N VAL A 168 -15.61 4.04 -0.73
CA VAL A 168 -14.85 3.63 0.47
C VAL A 168 -14.71 2.11 0.61
N ASN A 169 -15.55 1.34 -0.07
CA ASN A 169 -15.52 -0.12 -0.10
C ASN A 169 -14.85 -0.70 -1.36
N ALA A 170 -14.29 0.14 -2.23
CA ALA A 170 -13.60 -0.33 -3.42
C ALA A 170 -12.34 -1.15 -3.10
N LEU A 171 -11.95 -1.96 -4.08
CA LEU A 171 -10.76 -2.79 -4.03
C LEU A 171 -9.71 -2.20 -4.96
N TRP A 172 -8.63 -1.64 -4.38
CA TRP A 172 -7.49 -1.18 -5.15
C TRP A 172 -6.83 -2.34 -5.89
N HIS A 173 -6.61 -2.16 -7.19
CA HIS A 173 -6.27 -3.20 -8.17
C HIS A 173 -7.17 -4.44 -8.11
N GLY A 174 -8.43 -4.27 -7.70
CA GLY A 174 -9.41 -5.33 -7.59
C GLY A 174 -9.18 -6.30 -6.44
N THR A 175 -8.15 -6.09 -5.59
CA THR A 175 -7.86 -7.03 -4.50
C THR A 175 -7.58 -6.45 -3.13
N PHE A 176 -7.21 -5.17 -3.02
CA PHE A 176 -6.86 -4.55 -1.73
C PHE A 176 -8.00 -3.65 -1.23
N PRO A 177 -8.71 -4.01 -0.15
CA PRO A 177 -9.74 -3.15 0.43
C PRO A 177 -9.17 -1.80 0.87
N ILE A 178 -9.82 -0.70 0.49
CA ILE A 178 -9.35 0.66 0.85
C ILE A 178 -9.24 0.87 2.36
N ILE A 179 -10.10 0.23 3.16
CA ILE A 179 -10.04 0.28 4.63
C ILE A 179 -8.73 -0.28 5.23
N PHE A 180 -7.95 -1.06 4.48
CA PHE A 180 -6.64 -1.55 4.95
C PHE A 180 -5.55 -0.47 4.86
N ALA A 181 -5.73 0.58 4.05
CA ALA A 181 -4.74 1.63 3.87
C ALA A 181 -4.34 2.33 5.19
N PRO A 182 -5.28 2.85 6.01
CA PRO A 182 -4.90 3.46 7.29
C PRO A 182 -4.34 2.44 8.30
N CYS A 183 -4.66 1.14 8.18
CA CYS A 183 -4.06 0.10 9.00
C CYS A 183 -2.57 -0.10 8.70
N GLU A 184 -2.13 0.06 7.44
CA GLU A 184 -0.71 -0.04 7.05
C GLU A 184 0.15 1.02 7.75
N ASN A 185 -0.39 2.23 7.92
CA ASN A 185 0.31 3.36 8.55
C ASN A 185 -0.07 3.61 10.01
N LEU A 186 -0.94 2.78 10.60
CA LEU A 186 -1.51 2.94 11.94
C LEU A 186 -2.16 4.33 12.12
N ASP A 187 -3.00 4.76 11.18
CA ASP A 187 -3.66 6.07 11.23
C ASP A 187 -5.12 5.95 11.72
N PRO A 188 -5.40 6.23 13.01
CA PRO A 188 -6.74 6.05 13.57
C PRO A 188 -7.74 7.08 13.03
N ASP A 189 -7.29 8.28 12.64
CA ASP A 189 -8.16 9.35 12.20
C ASP A 189 -8.64 9.10 10.76
N ALA A 190 -7.74 8.67 9.86
CA ALA A 190 -8.12 8.26 8.51
C ALA A 190 -9.00 6.99 8.53
N LEU A 191 -8.69 6.05 9.42
CA LEU A 191 -9.50 4.84 9.63
C LEU A 191 -10.91 5.19 10.10
N LYS A 192 -11.02 6.06 11.11
CA LYS A 192 -12.30 6.54 11.61
C LYS A 192 -13.08 7.25 10.52
N TRP A 193 -12.43 8.09 9.73
CA TRP A 193 -13.09 8.79 8.62
C TRP A 193 -13.69 7.81 7.61
N LEU A 194 -12.97 6.77 7.20
CA LEU A 194 -13.51 5.76 6.27
C LEU A 194 -14.73 5.03 6.87
N LEU A 195 -14.67 4.67 8.16
CA LEU A 195 -15.77 4.01 8.86
C LEU A 195 -17.00 4.91 8.99
N ASP A 196 -16.80 6.19 9.32
CA ASP A 196 -17.88 7.20 9.37
C ASP A 196 -18.57 7.37 8.00
N HIS A 197 -17.86 7.07 6.92
CA HIS A 197 -18.37 7.11 5.54
C HIS A 197 -18.87 5.74 5.03
N GLY A 198 -19.01 4.74 5.91
CA GLY A 198 -19.63 3.45 5.57
C GLY A 198 -18.68 2.39 5.02
N ALA A 199 -17.37 2.54 5.24
CA ALA A 199 -16.44 1.44 4.97
C ALA A 199 -16.77 0.21 5.85
N ASN A 200 -16.77 -0.97 5.26
CA ASN A 200 -17.05 -2.22 5.95
C ASN A 200 -15.76 -2.79 6.59
N PRO A 201 -15.60 -2.77 7.92
CA PRO A 201 -14.41 -3.32 8.57
C PRO A 201 -14.28 -4.84 8.43
N ASN A 202 -15.38 -5.52 8.08
CA ASN A 202 -15.52 -6.98 8.04
C ASN A 202 -15.54 -7.54 6.61
N TYR A 203 -15.09 -6.76 5.61
CA TYR A 203 -15.00 -7.22 4.22
C TYR A 203 -13.90 -8.28 4.07
N ARG A 204 -14.26 -9.46 3.54
CA ARG A 204 -13.36 -10.64 3.44
C ARG A 204 -13.21 -11.21 2.02
N ASP A 205 -14.12 -10.87 1.11
CA ASP A 205 -14.11 -11.39 -0.27
C ASP A 205 -13.35 -10.45 -1.22
N HIS A 206 -12.08 -10.21 -0.91
CA HIS A 206 -11.23 -9.28 -1.67
C HIS A 206 -10.07 -9.98 -2.40
N GLY A 207 -9.73 -11.23 -2.11
CA GLY A 207 -8.66 -11.93 -2.84
C GLY A 207 -7.25 -11.33 -2.67
N PHE A 208 -7.05 -10.47 -1.66
CA PHE A 208 -5.75 -9.91 -1.30
C PHE A 208 -4.80 -11.05 -0.92
N GLN A 209 -3.52 -10.88 -1.20
CA GLN A 209 -2.51 -11.89 -0.89
C GLN A 209 -1.36 -11.29 -0.09
N VAL A 210 -0.90 -12.03 0.92
CA VAL A 210 0.29 -11.72 1.71
C VAL A 210 1.27 -12.87 1.54
N GLY A 211 2.50 -12.58 1.09
CA GLY A 211 3.52 -13.62 0.86
C GLY A 211 3.14 -14.66 -0.21
N GLY A 212 2.21 -14.36 -1.12
CA GLY A 212 1.70 -15.30 -2.12
C GLY A 212 0.57 -16.22 -1.62
N HIS A 213 0.09 -16.00 -0.40
CA HIS A 213 -1.05 -16.72 0.18
C HIS A 213 -2.26 -15.80 0.29
N ALA A 214 -3.46 -16.34 0.04
CA ALA A 214 -4.70 -15.60 0.22
C ALA A 214 -4.82 -15.11 1.66
N TYR A 215 -5.17 -13.84 1.83
CA TYR A 215 -5.46 -13.22 3.11
C TYR A 215 -6.98 -13.20 3.31
N PRO A 216 -7.54 -13.99 4.26
CA PRO A 216 -8.99 -14.07 4.46
C PRO A 216 -9.51 -13.16 5.59
N GLY A 217 -8.63 -12.33 6.17
CA GLY A 217 -8.92 -11.58 7.40
C GLY A 217 -9.66 -10.27 7.19
N THR A 218 -10.12 -9.69 8.29
CA THR A 218 -10.74 -8.36 8.34
C THR A 218 -9.71 -7.23 8.41
N ALA A 219 -10.17 -5.98 8.44
CA ALA A 219 -9.30 -4.83 8.72
C ALA A 219 -8.59 -4.94 10.09
N LEU A 220 -9.28 -5.51 11.09
CA LEU A 220 -8.71 -5.70 12.43
C LEU A 220 -7.67 -6.84 12.45
N ASP A 221 -7.93 -7.94 11.75
CA ASP A 221 -6.92 -8.98 11.57
C ASP A 221 -5.67 -8.42 10.85
N TYR A 222 -5.86 -7.51 9.87
CA TYR A 222 -4.76 -6.97 9.06
C TYR A 222 -3.91 -6.03 9.91
N LEU A 223 -4.58 -5.19 10.69
CA LEU A 223 -3.97 -4.30 11.66
C LEU A 223 -3.14 -5.08 12.71
N ILE A 224 -3.70 -6.14 13.30
CA ILE A 224 -3.00 -6.93 14.34
C ILE A 224 -1.78 -7.66 13.74
N ALA A 225 -1.88 -8.18 12.52
CA ALA A 225 -0.76 -8.84 11.85
C ALA A 225 0.30 -7.86 11.31
N SER A 226 -0.02 -6.56 11.21
CA SER A 226 0.92 -5.55 10.75
C SER A 226 2.08 -5.37 11.74
N TYR A 227 3.28 -5.08 11.22
CA TYR A 227 4.44 -4.81 12.08
C TYR A 227 4.23 -3.51 12.84
N ALA A 228 3.94 -3.60 14.14
CA ALA A 228 3.64 -2.46 14.98
C ALA A 228 4.87 -1.56 15.18
N ARG A 229 4.81 -0.31 14.74
CA ARG A 229 5.86 0.70 14.96
C ARG A 229 5.53 1.73 16.04
N SER A 230 4.27 1.75 16.52
CA SER A 230 3.80 2.59 17.62
C SER A 230 2.64 1.88 18.34
N PRO A 231 2.84 1.40 19.58
CA PRO A 231 1.79 0.78 20.38
C PRO A 231 0.59 1.69 20.62
N GLU A 232 0.80 2.99 20.76
CA GLU A 232 -0.25 3.98 21.01
C GLU A 232 -1.18 4.10 19.81
N ARG A 233 -0.60 4.22 18.60
CA ARG A 233 -1.36 4.30 17.35
C ARG A 233 -2.05 2.98 17.02
N LEU A 234 -1.39 1.85 17.27
CA LEU A 234 -2.00 0.53 17.15
C LEU A 234 -3.23 0.40 18.04
N SER A 235 -3.09 0.73 19.33
CA SER A 235 -4.20 0.69 20.30
C SER A 235 -5.37 1.58 19.85
N ALA A 236 -5.09 2.80 19.40
CA ALA A 236 -6.11 3.71 18.88
C ALA A 236 -6.84 3.15 17.63
N CYS A 237 -6.12 2.52 16.70
CA CYS A 237 -6.73 1.90 15.53
C CYS A 237 -7.60 0.68 15.91
N ILE A 238 -7.14 -0.14 16.87
CA ILE A 238 -7.92 -1.27 17.39
C ILE A 238 -9.20 -0.74 18.05
N ASP A 239 -9.12 0.31 18.86
CA ASP A 239 -10.28 0.94 19.49
C ASP A 239 -11.31 1.39 18.46
N VAL A 240 -10.86 2.11 17.41
CA VAL A 240 -11.73 2.58 16.32
C VAL A 240 -12.44 1.41 15.62
N LEU A 241 -11.72 0.33 15.31
CA LEU A 241 -12.29 -0.84 14.65
C LEU A 241 -13.26 -1.61 15.56
N VAL A 242 -12.90 -1.86 16.82
CA VAL A 242 -13.76 -2.55 17.78
C VAL A 242 -15.05 -1.75 18.01
N GLN A 243 -14.96 -0.42 18.14
CA GLN A 243 -16.14 0.45 18.26
C GLN A 243 -17.04 0.40 17.01
N ALA A 244 -16.44 0.22 15.83
CA ALA A 244 -17.18 0.04 14.58
C ALA A 244 -17.69 -1.40 14.36
N GLY A 245 -17.54 -2.30 15.33
CA GLY A 245 -18.01 -3.68 15.23
C GLY A 245 -17.13 -4.58 14.34
N ALA A 246 -15.84 -4.25 14.21
CA ALA A 246 -14.90 -5.11 13.51
C ALA A 246 -14.73 -6.44 14.26
N GLU A 247 -14.76 -7.52 13.49
CA GLU A 247 -14.50 -8.87 13.95
C GLU A 247 -13.03 -9.22 13.75
N THR A 248 -12.50 -10.10 14.60
CA THR A 248 -11.16 -10.66 14.42
C THR A 248 -11.16 -12.12 14.82
N ARG A 249 -10.28 -12.92 14.21
CA ARG A 249 -10.06 -14.29 14.68
C ARG A 249 -9.41 -14.36 16.07
N TYR A 250 -8.85 -13.25 16.54
CA TYR A 250 -8.26 -13.08 17.87
C TYR A 250 -9.25 -12.52 18.90
N ASN A 251 -10.57 -12.72 18.70
CA ASN A 251 -11.63 -12.09 19.50
C ASN A 251 -11.75 -12.69 20.90
N ARG A 252 -10.72 -12.46 21.72
CA ARG A 252 -10.64 -12.85 23.13
C ARG A 252 -10.42 -11.58 23.95
N PRO A 253 -11.28 -11.28 24.94
CA PRO A 253 -11.18 -10.04 25.72
C PRO A 253 -9.79 -9.79 26.31
N ALA A 254 -9.15 -10.82 26.87
CA ALA A 254 -7.83 -10.66 27.48
C ALA A 254 -6.71 -10.41 26.44
N VAL A 255 -6.79 -11.06 25.27
CA VAL A 255 -5.85 -10.80 24.17
C VAL A 255 -6.01 -9.37 23.68
N LEU A 256 -7.24 -8.92 23.43
CA LEU A 256 -7.53 -7.55 23.00
C LEU A 256 -7.11 -6.52 24.06
N ALA A 257 -7.30 -6.80 25.35
CA ALA A 257 -6.83 -5.95 26.43
C ALA A 257 -5.29 -5.79 26.42
N VAL A 258 -4.55 -6.88 26.18
CA VAL A 258 -3.09 -6.83 26.02
C VAL A 258 -2.69 -6.04 24.77
N LEU A 259 -3.29 -6.32 23.61
CA LEU A 259 -3.00 -5.61 22.36
C LEU A 259 -3.28 -4.10 22.44
N ARG A 260 -4.31 -3.71 23.21
CA ARG A 260 -4.71 -2.30 23.40
C ARG A 260 -3.99 -1.62 24.59
N GLY A 261 -3.24 -2.36 25.40
CA GLY A 261 -2.62 -1.81 26.62
C GLY A 261 -3.62 -1.43 27.72
N ARG A 262 -4.79 -2.06 27.75
CA ARG A 262 -5.86 -1.81 28.73
C ARG A 262 -5.63 -2.65 29.99
N LEU A 263 -4.68 -2.22 30.82
CA LEU A 263 -4.28 -2.96 32.03
C LEU A 263 -5.42 -3.12 33.02
N ASP A 264 -6.28 -2.11 33.16
CA ASP A 264 -7.44 -2.13 34.05
C ASP A 264 -8.50 -3.16 33.60
N GLU A 265 -8.69 -3.32 32.29
CA GLU A 265 -9.53 -4.38 31.73
C GLU A 265 -8.89 -5.75 31.96
N LEU A 266 -7.57 -5.86 31.73
CA LEU A 266 -6.82 -7.10 31.92
C LEU A 266 -6.85 -7.58 33.38
N GLU A 267 -6.65 -6.68 34.35
CA GLU A 267 -6.74 -6.99 35.79
C GLU A 267 -8.09 -7.55 36.17
N LYS A 268 -9.19 -6.91 35.75
CA LYS A 268 -10.55 -7.39 36.02
C LYS A 268 -10.79 -8.79 35.43
N LEU A 269 -10.27 -9.05 34.24
CA LEU A 269 -10.39 -10.36 33.59
C LEU A 269 -9.61 -11.44 34.36
N MET A 270 -8.39 -11.14 34.81
CA MET A 270 -7.59 -12.08 35.61
C MET A 270 -8.16 -12.31 37.02
N ASP A 271 -8.80 -11.30 37.61
CA ASP A 271 -9.46 -11.45 38.90
C ASP A 271 -10.72 -12.34 38.80
N ALA A 272 -11.45 -12.23 37.69
CA ALA A 272 -12.61 -13.08 37.40
C ALA A 272 -12.22 -14.52 37.03
N GLU A 273 -11.15 -14.68 36.24
CA GLU A 273 -10.64 -15.99 35.80
C GLU A 273 -9.11 -16.06 35.95
N PRO A 274 -8.59 -16.40 37.15
CA PRO A 274 -7.15 -16.45 37.39
C PRO A 274 -6.36 -17.40 36.48
N GLY A 275 -7.03 -18.43 35.94
CA GLY A 275 -6.44 -19.39 35.01
C GLY A 275 -6.00 -18.76 33.67
N ILE A 276 -6.59 -17.63 33.28
CA ILE A 276 -6.32 -16.97 31.99
C ILE A 276 -4.86 -16.50 31.85
N VAL A 277 -4.19 -16.25 32.97
CA VAL A 277 -2.78 -15.81 33.04
C VAL A 277 -1.84 -16.80 32.35
N ASN A 278 -2.12 -18.11 32.48
CA ASN A 278 -1.31 -19.20 31.93
C ASN A 278 -2.02 -19.96 30.80
N GLN A 279 -3.17 -19.47 30.36
CA GLN A 279 -3.93 -20.10 29.29
C GLN A 279 -3.18 -19.95 27.96
N LEU A 280 -3.16 -21.04 27.19
CA LEU A 280 -2.78 -21.02 25.77
C LEU A 280 -4.01 -20.68 24.93
N PHE A 281 -3.81 -19.86 23.91
CA PHE A 281 -4.83 -19.48 22.93
C PHE A 281 -4.45 -20.07 21.56
N PRO A 282 -4.87 -21.31 21.25
CA PRO A 282 -4.49 -22.03 20.02
C PRO A 282 -4.77 -21.27 18.72
N GLU A 283 -5.78 -20.41 18.72
CA GLU A 283 -6.19 -19.57 17.59
C GLU A 283 -5.26 -18.38 17.32
N LEU A 284 -4.38 -18.03 18.25
CA LEU A 284 -3.41 -16.98 18.04
C LEU A 284 -2.32 -17.50 17.09
N ASP A 285 -2.27 -16.88 15.91
CA ASP A 285 -1.22 -16.98 14.90
C ASP A 285 -0.66 -15.58 14.57
N CYS A 286 -0.57 -14.71 15.59
CA CYS A 286 -0.19 -13.30 15.44
C CYS A 286 1.24 -13.05 15.91
N GLY A 287 1.96 -12.13 15.25
CA GLY A 287 3.34 -11.77 15.59
C GLY A 287 4.38 -12.39 14.66
N HIS A 288 5.56 -11.77 14.58
CA HIS A 288 6.68 -12.21 13.76
C HIS A 288 7.89 -12.49 14.64
N THR A 289 8.12 -13.75 14.95
CA THR A 289 9.26 -14.13 15.78
C THR A 289 10.50 -14.41 14.92
N GLY A 290 11.62 -13.80 15.32
CA GLY A 290 12.94 -14.00 14.72
C GLY A 290 13.10 -13.54 13.26
N GLY A 291 14.32 -13.68 12.73
CA GLY A 291 14.65 -13.26 11.35
C GLY A 291 13.96 -14.08 10.24
N ARG A 292 13.18 -15.10 10.60
CA ARG A 292 12.43 -15.96 9.66
C ARG A 292 10.96 -15.58 9.53
N SER A 293 10.47 -14.59 10.29
CA SER A 293 9.08 -14.10 10.20
C SER A 293 8.05 -15.22 10.44
N LEU A 294 8.29 -16.08 11.44
CA LEU A 294 7.38 -17.16 11.80
C LEU A 294 6.28 -16.64 12.74
N LEU A 295 5.04 -17.04 12.46
CA LEU A 295 3.86 -16.68 13.26
C LEU A 295 3.87 -17.44 14.59
N LEU A 296 3.75 -16.71 15.69
CA LEU A 296 3.59 -17.30 17.02
C LEU A 296 2.25 -18.05 17.09
N GLN A 297 2.30 -19.37 17.24
CA GLN A 297 1.10 -20.23 17.30
C GLN A 297 0.77 -20.63 18.74
N GLY A 298 -0.50 -20.57 19.13
CA GLY A 298 -0.94 -21.09 20.43
C GLY A 298 -0.28 -20.41 21.63
N ALA A 299 -0.27 -19.08 21.64
CA ALA A 299 0.48 -18.28 22.62
C ALA A 299 -0.27 -18.06 23.94
N THR A 300 0.46 -17.67 24.98
CA THR A 300 -0.12 -17.10 26.22
C THR A 300 -0.21 -15.58 26.12
N LEU A 301 -0.92 -14.94 27.06
CA LEU A 301 -0.96 -13.47 27.15
C LEU A 301 0.43 -12.84 27.32
N LEU A 302 1.36 -13.53 28.00
CA LEU A 302 2.73 -13.05 28.17
C LEU A 302 3.50 -13.01 26.85
N HIS A 303 3.29 -14.01 25.97
CA HIS A 303 3.88 -13.99 24.64
C HIS A 303 3.32 -12.83 23.80
N VAL A 304 2.01 -12.59 23.85
CA VAL A 304 1.39 -11.45 23.16
C VAL A 304 1.95 -10.12 23.69
N ALA A 305 2.08 -9.98 25.01
CA ALA A 305 2.65 -8.78 25.61
C ALA A 305 4.11 -8.56 25.16
N ALA A 306 4.91 -9.62 25.09
CA ALA A 306 6.30 -9.55 24.62
C ALA A 306 6.40 -9.18 23.13
N GLU A 307 5.61 -9.83 22.27
CA GLU A 307 5.60 -9.60 20.82
C GLU A 307 5.26 -8.15 20.45
N TYR A 308 4.24 -7.59 21.11
CA TYR A 308 3.77 -6.23 20.83
C TYR A 308 4.46 -5.17 21.70
N GLY A 309 5.52 -5.54 22.43
CA GLY A 309 6.30 -4.61 23.25
C GLY A 309 5.53 -3.97 24.42
N ASN A 310 4.44 -4.60 24.88
CA ASN A 310 3.64 -4.11 25.98
C ASN A 310 4.26 -4.49 27.34
N VAL A 311 5.30 -3.74 27.72
CA VAL A 311 6.08 -3.96 28.95
C VAL A 311 5.21 -3.95 30.21
N ALA A 312 4.22 -3.05 30.28
CA ALA A 312 3.38 -2.94 31.45
C ALA A 312 2.43 -4.14 31.61
N ALA A 313 1.86 -4.64 30.51
CA ALA A 313 1.08 -5.88 30.55
C ALA A 313 1.96 -7.09 30.89
N ALA A 314 3.18 -7.16 30.36
CA ALA A 314 4.12 -8.24 30.68
C ALA A 314 4.49 -8.25 32.17
N ALA A 315 4.80 -7.09 32.75
CA ALA A 315 5.09 -6.96 34.18
C ALA A 315 3.89 -7.40 35.04
N LEU A 316 2.70 -6.89 34.71
CA LEU A 316 1.47 -7.27 35.40
C LEU A 316 1.21 -8.79 35.31
N LEU A 317 1.35 -9.40 34.13
CA LEU A 317 1.17 -10.84 33.96
C LEU A 317 2.16 -11.66 34.80
N LEU A 318 3.43 -11.24 34.87
CA LEU A 318 4.45 -11.88 35.71
C LEU A 318 4.12 -11.75 37.21
N ASP A 319 3.66 -10.58 37.65
CA ASP A 319 3.21 -10.36 39.03
C ASP A 319 2.01 -11.25 39.39
N ARG A 320 1.16 -11.58 38.41
CA ARG A 320 0.05 -12.53 38.55
C ARG A 320 0.45 -14.00 38.37
N GLY A 321 1.75 -14.30 38.24
CA GLY A 321 2.27 -15.66 38.17
C GLY A 321 2.24 -16.28 36.77
N ALA A 322 2.32 -15.48 35.71
CA ALA A 322 2.54 -15.99 34.36
C ALA A 322 3.86 -16.76 34.27
N GLY A 323 3.80 -17.97 33.72
CA GLY A 323 4.96 -18.81 33.50
C GLY A 323 5.89 -18.21 32.46
N ILE A 324 7.02 -17.64 32.91
CA ILE A 324 8.03 -17.02 32.03
C ILE A 324 8.62 -17.98 30.99
N ASN A 325 8.60 -19.29 31.28
CA ASN A 325 9.10 -20.35 30.40
C ASN A 325 7.97 -21.13 29.71
N ALA A 326 6.74 -20.59 29.70
CA ALA A 326 5.65 -21.19 28.95
C ALA A 326 6.05 -21.29 27.48
N ARG A 327 5.77 -22.43 26.84
CA ARG A 327 6.04 -22.63 25.42
C ARG A 327 4.76 -22.41 24.64
N ALA A 328 4.83 -21.66 23.54
CA ALA A 328 3.75 -21.60 22.57
C ALA A 328 3.55 -22.97 21.89
N ALA A 329 2.44 -23.15 21.17
CA ALA A 329 2.20 -24.37 20.40
C ALA A 329 3.27 -24.54 19.30
N VAL A 330 3.59 -25.80 19.01
CA VAL A 330 4.61 -26.20 18.02
C VAL A 330 3.88 -26.79 16.82
N ASP A 331 4.28 -26.41 15.61
CA ASP A 331 3.79 -27.01 14.37
C ASP A 331 4.47 -28.36 14.05
N GLU A 332 4.02 -29.05 13.00
CA GLU A 332 4.58 -30.35 12.57
C GLU A 332 6.08 -30.27 12.20
N ALA A 333 6.65 -29.07 12.02
CA ALA A 333 8.05 -28.85 11.71
C ALA A 333 8.95 -28.65 12.96
N GLY A 334 8.37 -28.67 14.17
CA GLY A 334 9.14 -28.64 15.41
C GLY A 334 9.71 -27.26 15.78
N ALA A 335 9.22 -26.17 15.17
CA ALA A 335 9.66 -24.83 15.52
C ALA A 335 9.01 -24.39 16.85
N ALA A 336 9.75 -24.51 17.95
CA ALA A 336 9.37 -23.90 19.22
C ALA A 336 9.62 -22.39 19.17
N PHE A 337 8.57 -21.61 19.41
CA PHE A 337 8.71 -20.19 19.76
C PHE A 337 9.25 -20.14 21.19
N VAL A 338 10.48 -19.64 21.33
CA VAL A 338 11.22 -19.50 22.59
C VAL A 338 10.90 -18.17 23.22
#